data_AF-A0A1J8QGA0-F1
#
_entry.id   AF-A0A1J8QGA0-F1
#
_cell.length_a   1.000
_cell.length_b   1.000
_cell.length_c   1.000
_cell.angle_alpha   90.00
_cell.angle_beta   90.00
_cell.angle_gamma   90.00
#
_symmetry.space_group_name_H-M   'P 1'
#
loop_
_entity.id
_entity.type
_entity.pdbx_description
1 polymer ?
#
loop_
_entity_poly.entity_id
_entity_poly.type
_entity_poly.pdbx_seq_one_letter_code
_entity_poly.pdbx_strand_id
1 'polypeptide(L)'
;MSTSTPLTSISEASVEVLVRSFMMIIFSEIGDKTFLIAAILAMRHPRLVVFAGAFGSLMLMSVLSAALGHILPTLIPKKWTQISAGVLFLVFGSKMLLEAREMQGGNGKIQEEMKEAEEEIEGDDESGDSIPLERLEEGEGNGDMISSSTNSRKRSQGLGIAEGVRNFCSLILGPVFVQAFILTFLGEWGDRSQIATIALGAAHNVYLVTLGTVIGHACCTALAVVGGRYVSSKISVKHVTLGGGVLFLIFGVIYLYDSLAISAEEFSIPSTESALVLGVSVRTKHELGWRQCTPTRDKQTLCRGAFLLLSSFFTAPVDPPTEDIVPVNSYLKQDGLLITSLYIQSLASTSIPTMEPISISTSSITPHPAPSQSTSNIVQETLPNPHLDPNCVFCKIITGELPSFKVYETKYSLAFLARPPVSHGHTLIIPKHHSRTLTDPGLPDEYLADIGPIMKKVAVMNGENAYNIIQNNGRTAWQSVDHVHFHVVPKPESEPTRGLVLSRESWPSFEANDAECAHDAEHMKRIGRDNEFPDLPDQDLDQYGV
;
A
#
# COMPACT_ATOMS: atom_id res chain seq x y z
N MET A 1 21.85 -45.83 33.37
CA MET A 1 20.94 -44.69 33.14
C MET A 1 21.53 -43.86 32.01
N SER A 2 20.84 -43.86 30.88
CA SER A 2 21.28 -43.33 29.60
C SER A 2 21.28 -41.80 29.65
N THR A 3 22.45 -41.17 29.57
CA THR A 3 22.61 -39.73 29.40
C THR A 3 22.58 -39.40 27.91
N SER A 4 21.39 -39.20 27.36
CA SER A 4 21.17 -38.70 26.00
C SER A 4 20.63 -37.27 26.03
N THR A 5 21.45 -36.28 26.42
CA THR A 5 21.10 -34.86 26.30
C THR A 5 22.35 -33.96 26.23
N PRO A 6 22.94 -33.81 25.04
CA PRO A 6 23.53 -32.50 24.68
C PRO A 6 23.03 -31.95 23.33
N LEU A 7 22.48 -32.79 22.45
CA LEU A 7 22.04 -32.39 21.11
C LEU A 7 20.65 -31.73 21.09
N THR A 8 19.76 -32.11 22.01
CA THR A 8 18.40 -31.56 22.09
C THR A 8 18.37 -30.13 22.64
N SER A 9 19.20 -29.81 23.64
CA SER A 9 19.24 -28.45 24.24
C SER A 9 19.79 -27.37 23.30
N ILE A 10 20.77 -27.72 22.45
CA ILE A 10 21.32 -26.78 21.45
C ILE A 10 20.28 -26.51 20.34
N SER A 11 19.50 -27.53 19.97
CA SER A 11 18.42 -27.39 18.98
C SER A 11 17.29 -26.50 19.50
N GLU A 12 16.87 -26.69 20.75
CA GLU A 12 15.78 -25.92 21.37
C GLU A 12 16.12 -24.42 21.46
N ALA A 13 17.32 -24.08 21.96
CA ALA A 13 17.76 -22.68 22.05
C ALA A 13 17.91 -22.03 20.66
N SER A 14 18.32 -22.80 19.64
CA SER A 14 18.47 -22.28 18.27
C SER A 14 17.13 -21.99 17.62
N VAL A 15 16.15 -22.89 17.80
CA VAL A 15 14.77 -22.71 17.31
C VAL A 15 14.10 -21.53 18.02
N GLU A 16 14.33 -21.37 19.33
CA GLU A 16 13.79 -20.24 20.08
C GLU A 16 14.26 -18.89 19.51
N VAL A 17 15.56 -18.73 19.25
CA VAL A 17 16.09 -17.47 18.66
C VAL A 17 15.48 -17.21 17.28
N LEU A 18 15.35 -18.25 16.46
CA LEU A 18 14.76 -18.14 15.12
C LEU A 18 13.28 -17.75 15.17
N VAL A 19 12.51 -18.33 16.09
CA VAL A 19 11.08 -18.00 16.28
C VAL A 19 10.94 -16.58 16.84
N ARG A 20 11.81 -16.17 17.78
CA ARG A 20 11.80 -14.81 18.33
C ARG A 20 12.06 -13.76 17.25
N SER A 21 13.08 -13.95 16.40
CA SER A 21 13.35 -13.01 15.30
C SER A 21 12.25 -13.05 14.23
N PHE A 22 11.77 -14.23 13.85
CA PHE A 22 10.65 -14.36 12.90
C PHE A 22 9.38 -13.64 13.39
N MET A 23 8.94 -13.90 14.62
CA MET A 23 7.72 -13.29 15.16
C MET A 23 7.87 -11.78 15.30
N MET A 24 9.05 -11.30 15.68
CA MET A 24 9.33 -9.87 15.77
C MET A 24 9.08 -9.18 14.42
N ILE A 25 9.65 -9.73 13.35
CA ILE A 25 9.52 -9.18 12.00
C ILE A 25 8.09 -9.25 11.49
N ILE A 26 7.38 -10.37 11.67
CA ILE A 26 5.98 -10.47 11.22
C ILE A 26 5.12 -9.37 11.84
N PHE A 27 5.24 -9.15 13.16
CA PHE A 27 4.40 -8.17 13.85
C PHE A 27 4.84 -6.71 13.66
N SER A 28 6.10 -6.45 13.32
CA SER A 28 6.57 -5.10 13.03
C SER A 28 6.29 -4.68 11.59
N GLU A 29 6.31 -5.61 10.65
CA GLU A 29 6.22 -5.31 9.21
C GLU A 29 4.79 -5.40 8.65
N ILE A 30 3.96 -6.28 9.23
CA ILE A 30 2.64 -6.52 8.65
C ILE A 30 1.74 -5.29 8.82
N GLY A 31 1.22 -4.76 7.71
CA GLY A 31 0.40 -3.55 7.75
C GLY A 31 1.16 -2.27 8.11
N ASP A 32 2.49 -2.25 7.95
CA ASP A 32 3.26 -1.00 7.93
C ASP A 32 3.21 -0.32 6.55
N LYS A 33 3.70 0.90 6.46
CA LYS A 33 3.71 1.73 5.24
C LYS A 33 4.37 1.03 4.05
N THR A 34 5.51 0.38 4.27
CA THR A 34 6.27 -0.38 3.26
C THR A 34 5.55 -1.65 2.80
N PHE A 35 4.82 -2.32 3.70
CA PHE A 35 3.92 -3.43 3.36
C PHE A 35 2.79 -2.97 2.42
N LEU A 36 2.25 -1.77 2.64
CA LEU A 36 1.22 -1.18 1.78
C LEU A 36 1.79 -0.72 0.43
N ILE A 37 3.00 -0.12 0.41
CA ILE A 37 3.74 0.22 -0.83
C ILE A 37 3.92 -1.03 -1.70
N ALA A 38 4.42 -2.14 -1.12
CA ALA A 38 4.61 -3.40 -1.85
C ALA A 38 3.28 -3.97 -2.39
N ALA A 39 2.19 -3.85 -1.63
CA ALA A 39 0.86 -4.26 -2.07
C ALA A 39 0.32 -3.41 -3.22
N ILE A 40 0.55 -2.09 -3.21
CA ILE A 40 0.13 -1.15 -4.26
C ILE A 40 0.93 -1.34 -5.54
N LEU A 41 2.25 -1.40 -5.44
CA LEU A 41 3.12 -1.68 -6.58
C LEU A 41 2.78 -3.01 -7.25
N ALA A 42 2.46 -4.05 -6.47
CA ALA A 42 2.05 -5.36 -7.00
C ALA A 42 0.68 -5.36 -7.71
N MET A 43 -0.13 -4.32 -7.54
CA MET A 43 -1.37 -4.11 -8.29
C MET A 43 -1.13 -3.39 -9.63
N ARG A 44 -0.09 -2.54 -9.70
CA ARG A 44 0.27 -1.77 -10.90
C ARG A 44 1.29 -2.48 -11.79
N HIS A 45 2.09 -3.38 -11.21
CA HIS A 45 3.23 -4.02 -11.88
C HIS A 45 3.27 -5.56 -11.71
N PRO A 46 4.10 -6.27 -12.50
CA PRO A 46 4.27 -7.71 -12.36
C PRO A 46 4.71 -8.12 -10.95
N ARG A 47 3.88 -8.92 -10.28
CA ARG A 47 4.05 -9.35 -8.88
C ARG A 47 5.43 -9.91 -8.56
N LEU A 48 6.03 -10.69 -9.46
CA LEU A 48 7.36 -11.28 -9.25
C LEU A 48 8.47 -10.23 -9.25
N VAL A 49 8.37 -9.18 -10.08
CA VAL A 49 9.35 -8.09 -10.14
C VAL A 49 9.27 -7.26 -8.87
N VAL A 50 8.05 -6.90 -8.44
CA VAL A 50 7.80 -6.16 -7.20
C VAL A 50 8.27 -6.94 -5.98
N PHE A 51 7.95 -8.24 -5.92
CA PHE A 51 8.45 -9.13 -4.86
C PHE A 51 9.97 -9.14 -4.83
N ALA A 52 10.64 -9.33 -5.98
CA ALA A 52 12.10 -9.38 -6.03
C ALA A 52 12.74 -8.05 -5.60
N GLY A 53 12.20 -6.91 -6.01
CA GLY A 53 12.68 -5.58 -5.61
C GLY A 53 12.51 -5.31 -4.12
N ALA A 54 11.28 -5.45 -3.62
CA ALA A 54 10.96 -5.22 -2.21
C ALA A 54 11.69 -6.20 -1.28
N PHE A 55 11.64 -7.51 -1.58
CA PHE A 55 12.34 -8.52 -0.78
C PHE A 55 13.86 -8.36 -0.86
N GLY A 56 14.41 -8.00 -2.03
CA GLY A 56 15.83 -7.74 -2.20
C GLY A 56 16.31 -6.58 -1.31
N SER A 57 15.52 -5.52 -1.23
CA SER A 57 15.77 -4.39 -0.32
C SER A 57 15.75 -4.83 1.15
N LEU A 58 14.69 -5.51 1.59
CA LEU A 58 14.55 -6.01 2.96
C LEU A 58 15.67 -6.99 3.34
N MET A 59 16.08 -7.87 2.44
CA MET A 59 17.21 -8.77 2.64
C MET A 59 18.52 -8.00 2.85
N LEU A 60 18.80 -7.00 1.99
CA LEU A 60 19.99 -6.18 2.12
C LEU A 60 20.02 -5.48 3.49
N MET A 61 18.90 -4.86 3.87
CA MET A 61 18.76 -4.18 5.16
C MET A 61 18.92 -5.14 6.34
N SER A 62 18.34 -6.33 6.27
CA SER A 62 18.45 -7.36 7.30
C SER A 62 19.90 -7.78 7.55
N VAL A 63 20.66 -7.99 6.47
CA VAL A 63 22.07 -8.38 6.55
C VAL A 63 22.92 -7.26 7.15
N LEU A 64 22.69 -6.00 6.73
CA LEU A 64 23.39 -4.84 7.28
C LEU A 64 23.12 -4.69 8.79
N SER A 65 21.86 -4.84 9.18
CA SER A 65 21.41 -4.76 10.57
C SER A 65 22.02 -5.85 11.45
N ALA A 66 22.03 -7.08 10.94
CA ALA A 66 22.66 -8.21 11.61
C ALA A 66 24.18 -8.02 11.75
N ALA A 67 24.85 -7.48 10.72
CA ALA A 67 26.28 -7.16 10.77
C ALA A 67 26.59 -6.11 11.84
N LEU A 68 25.78 -5.05 11.94
CA LEU A 68 25.89 -4.06 13.01
C LEU A 68 25.65 -4.69 14.38
N GLY A 69 24.64 -5.55 14.51
CA GLY A 69 24.38 -6.32 15.72
C GLY A 69 25.56 -7.22 16.13
N HIS A 70 26.30 -7.78 15.17
CA HIS A 70 27.49 -8.58 15.46
C HIS A 70 28.68 -7.73 15.95
N ILE A 71 28.84 -6.52 15.42
CA ILE A 71 29.93 -5.61 15.77
C ILE A 71 29.69 -4.98 17.14
N LEU A 72 28.45 -4.61 17.48
CA LEU A 72 28.14 -3.80 18.66
C LEU A 72 28.64 -4.42 20.00
N PRO A 73 28.51 -5.73 20.26
CA PRO A 73 29.05 -6.38 21.47
C PRO A 73 30.58 -6.43 21.54
N THR A 74 31.28 -6.18 20.44
CA THR A 74 32.76 -6.06 20.45
C THR A 74 33.22 -4.70 20.98
N LEU A 75 32.35 -3.69 20.90
CA LEU A 75 32.63 -2.32 21.33
C LEU A 75 32.07 -2.01 22.71
N ILE A 76 30.95 -2.66 23.07
CA ILE A 76 30.19 -2.40 24.30
C ILE A 76 30.04 -3.73 25.06
N PRO A 77 30.27 -3.77 26.39
CA PRO A 77 30.12 -5.00 27.16
C PRO A 77 28.71 -5.59 27.04
N LYS A 78 28.62 -6.92 26.94
CA LYS A 78 27.38 -7.69 26.72
C LYS A 78 26.22 -7.31 27.66
N LYS A 79 26.54 -7.00 28.93
CA LYS A 79 25.55 -6.53 29.90
C LYS A 79 24.87 -5.24 29.46
N TRP A 80 25.64 -4.26 29.00
CA TRP A 80 25.12 -2.97 28.55
C TRP A 80 24.37 -3.09 27.24
N THR A 81 24.80 -3.96 26.31
CA THR A 81 24.04 -4.19 25.07
C THR A 81 22.68 -4.83 25.34
N GLN A 82 22.59 -5.76 26.28
CA GLN A 82 21.31 -6.36 26.69
C GLN A 82 20.38 -5.38 27.43
N ILE A 83 20.92 -4.53 28.31
CA ILE A 83 20.12 -3.47 28.96
C ILE A 83 19.58 -2.52 27.90
N SER A 84 20.44 -2.06 26.99
CA SER A 84 20.04 -1.16 25.91
C SER A 84 18.97 -1.77 25.02
N ALA A 85 19.11 -3.04 24.62
CA ALA A 85 18.10 -3.77 23.87
C ALA A 85 16.75 -3.86 24.63
N GLY A 86 16.79 -4.20 25.92
CA GLY A 86 15.60 -4.27 26.76
C GLY A 86 14.88 -2.92 26.90
N VAL A 87 15.64 -1.85 27.18
CA VAL A 87 15.10 -0.47 27.25
C VAL A 87 14.49 -0.06 25.92
N LEU A 88 15.18 -0.33 24.81
CA LEU A 88 14.73 0.04 23.48
C LEU A 88 13.43 -0.67 23.13
N PHE A 89 13.32 -1.98 23.41
CA PHE A 89 12.08 -2.72 23.21
C PHE A 89 10.93 -2.20 24.07
N LEU A 90 11.18 -1.78 25.32
CA LEU A 90 10.15 -1.16 26.15
C LEU A 90 9.67 0.19 25.59
N VAL A 91 10.58 1.02 25.09
CA VAL A 91 10.25 2.33 24.49
C VAL A 91 9.42 2.15 23.23
N PHE A 92 9.86 1.31 22.29
CA PHE A 92 9.12 1.05 21.06
C PHE A 92 7.79 0.35 21.34
N GLY A 93 7.76 -0.64 22.23
CA GLY A 93 6.52 -1.32 22.61
C GLY A 93 5.50 -0.37 23.22
N SER A 94 5.94 0.53 24.12
CA SER A 94 5.07 1.55 24.72
C SER A 94 4.56 2.54 23.67
N LYS A 95 5.43 3.02 22.77
CA LYS A 95 5.04 3.90 21.67
C LYS A 95 3.99 3.25 20.77
N MET A 96 4.21 1.99 20.36
CA MET A 96 3.27 1.24 19.53
C MET A 96 1.90 1.04 20.20
N LEU A 97 1.87 0.80 21.52
CA LEU A 97 0.60 0.68 22.25
C LEU A 97 -0.16 2.00 22.34
N LEU A 98 0.55 3.13 22.53
CA LEU A 98 -0.06 4.45 22.51
C LEU A 98 -0.65 4.76 21.13
N GLU A 99 0.12 4.51 20.08
CA GLU A 99 -0.33 4.67 18.70
C GLU A 99 -1.56 3.81 18.41
N ALA A 100 -1.54 2.52 18.78
CA ALA A 100 -2.68 1.63 18.63
C ALA A 100 -3.93 2.09 19.41
N ARG A 101 -3.76 2.82 20.51
CA ARG A 101 -4.87 3.39 21.30
C ARG A 101 -5.49 4.59 20.59
N GLU A 102 -4.68 5.43 19.96
CA GLU A 102 -5.11 6.61 19.21
C GLU A 102 -5.80 6.25 17.89
N MET A 103 -5.49 5.08 17.33
CA MET A 103 -6.20 4.54 16.16
C MET A 103 -7.69 4.34 16.43
N GLN A 104 -8.54 5.07 15.69
CA GLN A 104 -9.98 4.82 15.66
C GLN A 104 -10.27 3.41 15.11
N GLY A 105 -11.31 2.74 15.62
CA GLY A 105 -11.68 1.40 15.16
C GLY A 105 -12.17 1.43 13.71
N GLY A 106 -11.65 0.53 12.87
CA GLY A 106 -12.06 0.38 11.46
C GLY A 106 -10.88 0.35 10.50
N ASN A 107 -11.16 0.53 9.21
CA ASN A 107 -10.15 0.53 8.13
C ASN A 107 -9.63 1.93 7.80
N GLY A 108 -9.99 2.97 8.56
CA GLY A 108 -9.64 4.37 8.25
C GLY A 108 -8.13 4.63 8.17
N LYS A 109 -7.36 4.14 9.15
CA LYS A 109 -5.90 4.32 9.13
C LYS A 109 -5.23 3.54 8.00
N ILE A 110 -5.70 2.34 7.66
CA ILE A 110 -5.17 1.60 6.50
C ILE A 110 -5.43 2.34 5.19
N GLN A 111 -6.57 3.05 5.08
CA GLN A 111 -6.88 3.85 3.89
C GLN A 111 -6.02 5.11 3.83
N GLU A 112 -5.74 5.74 4.96
CA GLU A 112 -4.82 6.87 5.07
C GLU A 112 -3.39 6.47 4.72
N GLU A 113 -2.87 5.39 5.30
CA GLU A 113 -1.53 4.88 4.99
C GLU A 113 -1.43 4.36 3.55
N MET A 114 -2.49 3.74 3.00
CA MET A 114 -2.53 3.38 1.59
C MET A 114 -2.54 4.60 0.68
N LYS A 115 -3.24 5.67 1.08
CA LYS A 115 -3.29 6.92 0.32
C LYS A 115 -1.94 7.62 0.36
N GLU A 116 -1.31 7.71 1.54
CA GLU A 116 0.02 8.27 1.71
C GLU A 116 1.07 7.48 0.91
N ALA A 117 1.00 6.15 0.93
CA ALA A 117 1.86 5.30 0.10
C ALA A 117 1.64 5.50 -1.41
N GLU A 118 0.40 5.78 -1.84
CA GLU A 118 0.07 6.09 -3.24
C GLU A 118 0.62 7.46 -3.65
N GLU A 119 0.51 8.48 -2.78
CA GLU A 119 1.09 9.82 -3.00
C GLU A 119 2.63 9.78 -3.08
N GLU A 120 3.31 8.95 -2.28
CA GLU A 120 4.77 8.79 -2.35
C GLU A 120 5.24 8.11 -3.64
N ILE A 121 4.52 7.08 -4.10
CA ILE A 121 4.84 6.41 -5.37
C ILE A 121 4.67 7.40 -6.53
N GLU A 122 3.61 8.21 -6.50
CA GLU A 122 3.31 9.19 -7.55
C GLU A 122 4.28 10.39 -7.53
N GLY A 123 4.81 10.79 -6.36
CA GLY A 123 5.83 11.85 -6.25
C GLY A 123 7.24 11.44 -6.69
N ASP A 124 7.61 10.16 -6.57
CA ASP A 124 8.93 9.67 -7.01
C ASP A 124 9.02 9.47 -8.53
N ASP A 125 7.89 9.29 -9.23
CA ASP A 125 7.83 9.22 -10.69
C ASP A 125 8.16 10.58 -11.36
N GLU A 126 8.12 11.70 -10.62
CA GLU A 126 8.46 13.05 -11.13
C GLU A 126 9.97 13.34 -11.24
N SER A 127 10.84 12.53 -10.61
CA SER A 127 12.26 12.87 -10.46
C SER A 127 13.26 11.90 -11.10
N GLY A 128 12.78 10.83 -11.75
CA GLY A 128 13.59 9.92 -12.55
C GLY A 128 13.23 9.99 -14.04
N ASP A 129 14.19 10.33 -14.88
CA ASP A 129 14.17 10.17 -16.35
C ASP A 129 13.70 8.74 -16.71
N SER A 130 12.40 8.52 -16.83
CA SER A 130 11.83 7.20 -17.11
C SER A 130 11.66 7.05 -18.61
N ILE A 131 12.62 6.32 -19.18
CA ILE A 131 12.54 5.78 -20.53
C ILE A 131 11.20 5.02 -20.68
N PRO A 132 10.36 5.34 -21.67
CA PRO A 132 9.04 4.75 -21.84
C PRO A 132 9.06 3.22 -21.86
N LEU A 133 8.38 2.62 -20.88
CA LEU A 133 8.28 1.18 -20.62
C LEU A 133 7.49 0.43 -21.71
N GLU A 134 6.87 1.12 -22.66
CA GLU A 134 6.09 0.53 -23.75
C GLU A 134 6.94 -0.10 -24.87
N ARG A 135 8.24 0.22 -24.97
CA ARG A 135 9.09 -0.27 -26.08
C ARG A 135 9.87 -1.56 -25.80
N LEU A 136 9.67 -2.22 -24.65
CA LEU A 136 10.41 -3.44 -24.28
C LEU A 136 9.53 -4.65 -23.91
N GLU A 137 8.21 -4.48 -23.86
CA GLU A 137 7.27 -5.59 -23.70
C GLU A 137 6.78 -6.18 -25.04
N GLU A 138 7.03 -5.50 -26.16
CA GLU A 138 6.86 -6.08 -27.50
C GLU A 138 8.14 -6.79 -27.91
N GLY A 139 8.12 -8.12 -27.81
CA GLY A 139 9.11 -8.98 -28.44
C GLY A 139 9.01 -8.92 -29.95
N GLU A 140 9.53 -7.86 -30.58
CA GLU A 140 9.78 -7.84 -32.02
C GLU A 140 11.05 -8.63 -32.34
N GLY A 141 10.84 -9.89 -32.71
CA GLY A 141 11.78 -10.63 -33.54
C GLY A 141 11.83 -9.98 -34.92
N ASN A 142 12.88 -9.19 -35.16
CA ASN A 142 13.14 -8.63 -36.47
C ASN A 142 13.65 -9.73 -37.44
N GLY A 143 12.79 -10.17 -38.36
CA GLY A 143 13.13 -10.70 -39.68
C GLY A 143 12.35 -9.85 -40.70
N ASP A 144 12.88 -9.38 -41.83
CA ASP A 144 13.86 -10.00 -42.71
C ASP A 144 14.53 -8.96 -43.65
N MET A 145 15.81 -9.25 -43.98
CA MET A 145 16.61 -9.05 -45.23
C MET A 145 16.76 -7.63 -45.87
N ILE A 146 17.89 -7.19 -46.44
CA ILE A 146 18.92 -7.80 -47.32
C ILE A 146 20.23 -6.98 -47.14
N SER A 147 21.45 -7.53 -46.95
CA SER A 147 22.37 -7.90 -48.04
C SER A 147 23.72 -8.46 -47.56
N SER A 148 24.09 -9.59 -48.18
CA SER A 148 25.43 -10.09 -48.51
C SER A 148 26.49 -10.30 -47.42
N SER A 149 26.80 -11.57 -47.18
CA SER A 149 28.01 -12.23 -47.72
C SER A 149 28.82 -13.03 -46.69
N THR A 150 29.19 -14.23 -47.14
CA THR A 150 30.25 -15.12 -46.65
C THR A 150 30.06 -15.96 -45.37
N ASN A 151 29.70 -17.22 -45.64
CA ASN A 151 30.52 -18.41 -45.40
C ASN A 151 30.70 -18.99 -43.97
N SER A 152 30.21 -20.23 -43.87
CA SER A 152 30.77 -21.36 -43.12
C SER A 152 30.23 -21.68 -41.71
N ARG A 153 29.60 -22.88 -41.64
CA ARG A 153 29.83 -23.97 -40.68
C ARG A 153 29.91 -23.60 -39.18
N LYS A 154 28.89 -23.99 -38.40
CA LYS A 154 28.85 -25.21 -37.55
C LYS A 154 27.73 -25.11 -36.51
N ARG A 155 27.12 -26.26 -36.26
CA ARG A 155 26.19 -26.59 -35.18
C ARG A 155 26.90 -26.65 -33.81
N SER A 156 26.36 -25.97 -32.80
CA SER A 156 26.40 -26.37 -31.36
C SER A 156 25.31 -25.58 -30.62
N GLN A 157 24.16 -26.17 -30.29
CA GLN A 157 23.88 -26.67 -28.93
C GLN A 157 24.89 -26.21 -27.88
N GLY A 158 24.54 -25.17 -27.12
CA GLY A 158 25.29 -24.70 -25.96
C GLY A 158 24.78 -23.38 -25.42
N LEU A 159 24.17 -23.45 -24.23
CA LEU A 159 24.10 -22.39 -23.21
C LEU A 159 22.92 -21.38 -23.22
N GLY A 160 21.71 -21.89 -22.95
CA GLY A 160 20.55 -21.11 -22.50
C GLY A 160 20.64 -20.52 -21.08
N ILE A 161 21.85 -20.27 -20.57
CA ILE A 161 22.08 -19.63 -19.25
C ILE A 161 22.49 -18.17 -19.44
N ALA A 162 23.31 -17.85 -20.44
CA ALA A 162 23.72 -16.46 -20.68
C ALA A 162 22.55 -15.59 -21.18
N GLU A 163 21.71 -16.13 -22.06
CA GLU A 163 20.48 -15.46 -22.52
C GLU A 163 19.47 -15.32 -21.37
N GLY A 164 19.34 -16.35 -20.51
CA GLY A 164 18.48 -16.32 -19.32
C GLY A 164 18.96 -15.34 -18.25
N VAL A 165 20.28 -15.24 -18.03
CA VAL A 165 20.89 -14.25 -17.14
C VAL A 165 20.72 -12.85 -17.70
N ARG A 166 20.83 -12.65 -19.01
CA ARG A 166 20.60 -11.33 -19.63
C ARG A 166 19.14 -10.87 -19.45
N ASN A 167 18.18 -11.77 -19.69
CA ASN A 167 16.76 -11.50 -19.49
C ASN A 167 16.40 -11.31 -18.01
N PHE A 168 17.07 -12.00 -17.10
CA PHE A 168 16.92 -11.80 -15.66
C PHE A 168 17.53 -10.49 -15.18
N CYS A 169 18.71 -10.12 -15.69
CA CYS A 169 19.36 -8.84 -15.40
C CYS A 169 18.56 -7.66 -15.96
N SER A 170 17.94 -7.77 -17.13
CA SER A 170 17.03 -6.72 -17.64
C SER A 170 15.75 -6.61 -16.80
N LEU A 171 15.31 -7.70 -16.16
CA LEU A 171 14.18 -7.70 -15.23
C LEU A 171 14.53 -7.07 -13.87
N ILE A 172 15.72 -7.36 -13.35
CA ILE A 172 16.24 -6.86 -12.06
C ILE A 172 16.80 -5.45 -12.16
N LEU A 173 17.20 -4.99 -13.34
CA LEU A 173 17.62 -3.60 -13.57
C LEU A 173 16.53 -2.76 -14.24
N GLY A 174 15.31 -3.31 -14.33
CA GLY A 174 14.16 -2.57 -14.83
C GLY A 174 13.75 -1.45 -13.87
N PRO A 175 13.16 -0.35 -14.38
CA PRO A 175 12.77 0.80 -13.56
C PRO A 175 11.80 0.40 -12.43
N VAL A 176 10.89 -0.55 -12.68
CA VAL A 176 9.96 -1.08 -11.67
C VAL A 176 10.66 -1.80 -10.53
N PHE A 177 11.70 -2.60 -10.83
CA PHE A 177 12.48 -3.26 -9.79
C PHE A 177 13.19 -2.21 -8.94
N VAL A 178 13.84 -1.24 -9.60
CA VAL A 178 14.61 -0.18 -8.93
C VAL A 178 13.69 0.68 -8.06
N GLN A 179 12.53 1.07 -8.57
CA GLN A 179 11.50 1.80 -7.83
C GLN A 179 11.03 1.01 -6.59
N ALA A 180 10.61 -0.25 -6.77
CA ALA A 180 10.20 -1.10 -5.65
C ALA A 180 11.33 -1.30 -4.62
N PHE A 181 12.57 -1.45 -5.09
CA PHE A 181 13.73 -1.60 -4.22
C PHE A 181 14.01 -0.32 -3.42
N ILE A 182 14.10 0.83 -4.08
CA ILE A 182 14.44 2.12 -3.46
C ILE A 182 13.34 2.56 -2.50
N LEU A 183 12.07 2.51 -2.91
CA LEU A 183 10.95 2.89 -2.05
C LEU A 183 10.90 2.02 -0.78
N THR A 184 11.08 0.70 -0.94
CA THR A 184 11.14 -0.20 0.21
C THR A 184 12.37 0.09 1.07
N PHE A 185 13.52 0.36 0.45
CA PHE A 185 14.77 0.62 1.18
C PHE A 185 14.71 1.89 2.02
N LEU A 186 14.21 2.99 1.42
CA LEU A 186 14.08 4.27 2.10
C LEU A 186 13.00 4.24 3.16
N GLY A 187 11.87 3.58 2.89
CA GLY A 187 10.79 3.43 3.86
C GLY A 187 11.18 2.60 5.09
N GLU A 188 12.06 1.61 4.91
CA GLU A 188 12.56 0.75 6.00
C GLU A 188 13.83 1.29 6.68
N TRP A 189 14.44 2.34 6.15
CA TRP A 189 15.70 2.85 6.66
C TRP A 189 15.52 3.48 8.05
N GLY A 190 16.04 2.80 9.07
CA GLY A 190 15.94 3.23 10.46
C GLY A 190 14.64 2.78 11.14
N ASP A 191 13.85 1.90 10.54
CA ASP A 191 12.58 1.48 11.13
C ASP A 191 12.74 0.50 12.32
N ARG A 192 11.64 0.30 13.04
CA ARG A 192 11.44 -0.60 14.18
C ARG A 192 12.03 -1.98 13.94
N SER A 193 11.77 -2.58 12.77
CA SER A 193 12.26 -3.92 12.42
C SER A 193 13.78 -3.98 12.31
N GLN A 194 14.39 -2.92 11.76
CA GLN A 194 15.84 -2.76 11.63
C GLN A 194 16.52 -2.72 13.01
N ILE A 195 15.99 -1.86 13.88
CA ILE A 195 16.53 -1.66 15.23
C ILE A 195 16.36 -2.93 16.07
N ALA A 196 15.21 -3.60 15.95
CA ALA A 196 14.97 -4.88 16.60
C ALA A 196 15.98 -5.93 16.15
N THR A 197 16.26 -6.02 14.85
CA THR A 197 17.25 -6.97 14.30
C THR A 197 18.65 -6.70 14.83
N ILE A 198 19.07 -5.44 14.95
CA ILE A 198 20.36 -5.07 15.56
C ILE A 198 20.40 -5.52 17.03
N ALA A 199 19.34 -5.24 17.79
CA ALA A 199 19.25 -5.59 19.21
C ALA A 199 19.28 -7.12 19.45
N LEU A 200 18.54 -7.88 18.64
CA LEU A 200 18.54 -9.34 18.65
C LEU A 200 19.91 -9.91 18.23
N GLY A 201 20.52 -9.36 17.18
CA GLY A 201 21.85 -9.76 16.70
C GLY A 201 22.97 -9.49 17.71
N ALA A 202 22.83 -8.44 18.52
CA ALA A 202 23.78 -8.11 19.59
C ALA A 202 23.66 -9.04 20.82
N ALA A 203 22.51 -9.68 21.02
CA ALA A 203 22.24 -10.53 22.17
C ALA A 203 22.35 -12.03 21.87
N HIS A 204 22.11 -12.44 20.62
CA HIS A 204 22.01 -13.84 20.21
C HIS A 204 22.92 -14.16 19.02
N ASN A 205 22.86 -15.42 18.54
CA ASN A 205 23.60 -15.84 17.36
C ASN A 205 23.08 -15.11 16.12
N VAL A 206 23.94 -14.25 15.56
CA VAL A 206 23.62 -13.40 14.41
C VAL A 206 23.08 -14.20 13.22
N TYR A 207 23.62 -15.38 12.92
CA TYR A 207 23.20 -16.17 11.77
C TYR A 207 21.75 -16.69 11.90
N LEU A 208 21.35 -17.09 13.12
CA LEU A 208 19.99 -17.53 13.38
C LEU A 208 19.00 -16.36 13.39
N VAL A 209 19.43 -15.21 13.91
CA VAL A 209 18.65 -13.97 13.86
C VAL A 209 18.42 -13.58 12.40
N THR A 210 19.48 -13.48 11.58
CA THR A 210 19.39 -13.16 10.15
C THR A 210 18.46 -14.12 9.42
N LEU A 211 18.56 -15.43 9.68
CA LEU A 211 17.72 -16.42 9.03
C LEU A 211 16.23 -16.21 9.38
N GLY A 212 15.91 -16.07 10.67
CA GLY A 212 14.52 -15.83 11.09
C GLY A 212 13.97 -14.49 10.57
N THR A 213 14.81 -13.46 10.53
CA THR A 213 14.46 -12.13 9.98
C THR A 213 14.15 -12.22 8.48
N VAL A 214 15.02 -12.86 7.70
CA VAL A 214 14.82 -13.04 6.24
C VAL A 214 13.56 -13.84 5.95
N ILE A 215 13.28 -14.90 6.71
CA ILE A 215 12.05 -15.69 6.58
C ILE A 215 10.82 -14.81 6.89
N GLY A 216 10.90 -14.00 7.96
CA GLY A 216 9.84 -13.06 8.33
C GLY A 216 9.52 -12.07 7.20
N HIS A 217 10.54 -11.38 6.67
CA HIS A 217 10.35 -10.46 5.56
C HIS A 217 9.83 -11.17 4.31
N ALA A 218 10.36 -12.35 3.95
CA ALA A 218 9.85 -13.13 2.82
C ALA A 218 8.35 -13.41 2.95
N CYS A 219 7.88 -13.78 4.15
CA CYS A 219 6.47 -14.00 4.44
C CYS A 219 5.65 -12.70 4.32
N CYS A 220 6.09 -11.60 4.93
CA CYS A 220 5.41 -10.30 4.86
C CYS A 220 5.31 -9.78 3.42
N THR A 221 6.42 -9.79 2.67
CA THR A 221 6.45 -9.35 1.28
C THR A 221 5.58 -10.23 0.40
N ALA A 222 5.60 -11.56 0.59
CA ALA A 222 4.72 -12.47 -0.17
C ALA A 222 3.24 -12.20 0.14
N LEU A 223 2.89 -11.95 1.39
CA LEU A 223 1.53 -11.61 1.80
C LEU A 223 1.07 -10.28 1.18
N ALA A 224 1.92 -9.26 1.16
CA ALA A 224 1.62 -7.97 0.51
C ALA A 224 1.38 -8.14 -0.99
N VAL A 225 2.32 -8.79 -1.69
CA VAL A 225 2.32 -8.94 -3.15
C VAL A 225 1.20 -9.84 -3.66
N VAL A 226 0.95 -10.97 -2.99
CA VAL A 226 -0.14 -11.90 -3.36
C VAL A 226 -1.49 -11.35 -2.91
N GLY A 227 -1.52 -10.71 -1.74
CA GLY A 227 -2.74 -10.25 -1.10
C GLY A 227 -3.35 -8.98 -1.69
N GLY A 228 -2.51 -8.07 -2.21
CA GLY A 228 -2.93 -6.81 -2.82
C GLY A 228 -3.98 -6.06 -1.99
N ARG A 229 -4.93 -5.39 -2.65
CA ARG A 229 -6.05 -4.68 -2.00
C ARG A 229 -6.94 -5.57 -1.10
N TYR A 230 -6.99 -6.87 -1.35
CA TYR A 230 -7.86 -7.77 -0.60
C TYR A 230 -7.33 -8.02 0.82
N VAL A 231 -6.03 -8.28 0.96
CA VAL A 231 -5.40 -8.49 2.25
C VAL A 231 -5.25 -7.17 3.02
N SER A 232 -4.89 -6.08 2.33
CA SER A 232 -4.78 -4.76 2.97
C SER A 232 -6.12 -4.24 3.51
N SER A 233 -7.26 -4.63 2.96
CA SER A 233 -8.58 -4.20 3.47
C SER A 233 -9.16 -5.10 4.57
N LYS A 234 -8.52 -6.23 4.90
CA LYS A 234 -9.00 -7.19 5.90
C LYS A 234 -8.13 -7.26 7.15
N ILE A 235 -6.85 -6.93 7.03
CA ILE A 235 -5.97 -6.80 8.18
C ILE A 235 -6.33 -5.50 8.92
N SER A 236 -6.46 -5.58 10.24
CA SER A 236 -6.67 -4.40 11.06
C SER A 236 -5.33 -3.93 11.61
N VAL A 237 -4.78 -2.82 11.09
CA VAL A 237 -3.50 -2.23 11.55
C VAL A 237 -3.50 -2.12 13.07
N LYS A 238 -4.60 -1.61 13.64
CA LYS A 238 -4.77 -1.49 15.09
C LYS A 238 -4.47 -2.78 15.87
N HIS A 239 -5.00 -3.92 15.43
CA HIS A 239 -4.80 -5.19 16.13
C HIS A 239 -3.37 -5.70 15.94
N VAL A 240 -2.79 -5.47 14.77
CA VAL A 240 -1.39 -5.82 14.50
C VAL A 240 -0.45 -4.96 15.34
N THR A 241 -0.59 -3.64 15.33
CA THR A 241 0.22 -2.71 16.10
C THR A 241 0.06 -2.97 17.60
N LEU A 242 -1.13 -3.32 18.08
CA LEU A 242 -1.36 -3.76 19.45
C LEU A 242 -0.58 -5.05 19.76
N GLY A 243 -0.65 -6.05 18.87
CA GLY A 243 0.08 -7.31 19.00
C GLY A 243 1.59 -7.11 19.04
N GLY A 244 2.13 -6.32 18.11
CA GLY A 244 3.54 -5.94 18.07
C GLY A 244 3.97 -5.18 19.32
N GLY A 245 3.18 -4.18 19.76
CA GLY A 245 3.46 -3.44 20.99
C GLY A 245 3.56 -4.33 22.23
N VAL A 246 2.62 -5.28 22.39
CA VAL A 246 2.67 -6.27 23.48
C VAL A 246 3.90 -7.16 23.37
N LEU A 247 4.23 -7.64 22.17
CA LEU A 247 5.39 -8.50 21.93
C LEU A 247 6.71 -7.80 22.27
N PHE A 248 6.87 -6.54 21.85
CA PHE A 248 8.01 -5.69 22.19
C PHE A 248 8.14 -5.48 23.70
N LEU A 249 7.03 -5.25 24.42
CA LEU A 249 7.07 -5.15 25.88
C LEU A 249 7.51 -6.44 26.55
N ILE A 250 6.99 -7.59 26.11
CA ILE A 250 7.37 -8.91 26.63
C ILE A 250 8.88 -9.12 26.46
N PHE A 251 9.41 -8.89 25.25
CA PHE A 251 10.84 -9.02 25.00
C PHE A 251 11.68 -8.01 25.80
N GLY A 252 11.20 -6.78 25.94
CA GLY A 252 11.84 -5.76 26.78
C GLY A 252 12.01 -6.22 28.23
N VAL A 253 10.95 -6.79 28.82
CA VAL A 253 11.00 -7.34 30.19
C VAL A 253 11.93 -8.55 30.28
N ILE A 254 11.87 -9.48 29.32
CA ILE A 254 12.74 -10.67 29.28
C ILE A 254 14.22 -10.25 29.25
N TYR A 255 14.59 -9.31 28.37
CA TYR A 255 15.98 -8.86 28.22
C TYR A 255 16.51 -8.11 29.44
N LEU A 256 15.66 -7.30 30.08
CA LEU A 256 16.04 -6.65 31.34
C LEU A 256 16.21 -7.66 32.46
N TYR A 257 15.33 -8.65 32.55
CA TYR A 257 15.44 -9.73 33.53
C TYR A 257 16.74 -10.53 33.33
N ASP A 258 17.04 -10.95 32.10
CA ASP A 258 18.28 -11.69 31.78
C ASP A 258 19.53 -10.88 32.13
N SER A 259 19.53 -9.57 31.88
CA SER A 259 20.65 -8.70 32.24
C SER A 259 20.84 -8.54 33.76
N LEU A 260 19.75 -8.48 34.51
CA LEU A 260 19.78 -8.45 35.97
C LEU A 260 20.29 -9.78 36.54
N ALA A 261 19.90 -10.92 35.95
CA ALA A 261 20.39 -12.24 36.33
C ALA A 261 21.91 -12.37 36.15
N ILE A 262 22.45 -11.89 35.01
CA ILE A 262 23.91 -11.83 34.76
C ILE A 262 24.63 -11.00 35.84
N SER A 263 24.00 -9.92 36.31
CA SER A 263 24.56 -9.07 37.37
C SER A 263 24.61 -9.77 38.73
N ALA A 264 23.67 -10.68 39.00
CA ALA A 264 23.64 -11.47 40.22
C ALA A 264 24.73 -12.56 40.22
N GLU A 265 24.99 -13.19 39.07
CA GLU A 265 26.07 -14.17 38.90
C GLU A 265 27.47 -13.53 39.02
N GLU A 266 27.67 -12.34 38.46
CA GLU A 266 28.94 -11.61 38.56
C GLU A 266 29.23 -11.12 39.99
N PHE A 267 28.19 -10.93 40.81
CA PHE A 267 28.30 -10.62 42.24
C PHE A 267 28.47 -11.87 43.12
N SER A 268 28.16 -13.06 42.61
CA SER A 268 28.24 -14.34 43.33
C SER A 268 29.47 -15.18 42.94
N ILE A 269 30.60 -14.54 42.59
CA ILE A 269 31.89 -15.23 42.52
C ILE A 269 32.13 -15.99 43.84
N PRO A 270 32.52 -17.27 43.78
CA PRO A 270 32.45 -18.18 44.93
C PRO A 270 33.47 -17.79 46.00
N SER A 271 33.08 -17.98 47.26
CA SER A 271 34.02 -18.13 48.37
C SER A 271 35.09 -19.17 48.02
N THR A 272 36.32 -18.70 47.82
CA THR A 272 37.58 -19.31 48.29
C THR A 272 37.77 -20.84 48.22
N GLU A 273 37.38 -21.54 47.16
CA GLU A 273 37.80 -22.96 47.01
C GLU A 273 38.40 -23.39 45.65
N SER A 274 38.43 -22.55 44.62
CA SER A 274 38.90 -22.99 43.29
C SER A 274 40.36 -22.63 42.94
N ALA A 275 41.11 -21.98 43.84
CA ALA A 275 42.47 -21.50 43.56
C ALA A 275 43.59 -22.56 43.72
N LEU A 276 43.26 -23.85 43.86
CA LEU A 276 44.25 -24.90 44.16
C LEU A 276 44.62 -25.84 42.98
N VAL A 277 44.12 -25.64 41.76
CA VAL A 277 44.31 -26.63 40.67
C VAL A 277 45.09 -26.16 39.44
N LEU A 278 45.42 -24.87 39.28
CA LEU A 278 46.28 -24.46 38.16
C LEU A 278 47.41 -23.56 38.65
N GLY A 279 48.58 -24.18 38.83
CA GLY A 279 49.85 -23.55 39.14
C GLY A 279 50.30 -22.57 38.06
N VAL A 280 49.79 -21.33 38.13
CA VAL A 280 50.34 -20.20 37.39
C VAL A 280 50.94 -19.24 38.39
N SER A 281 52.25 -19.35 38.54
CA SER A 281 53.09 -18.39 39.27
C SER A 281 53.09 -17.04 38.53
N VAL A 282 52.25 -16.10 38.95
CA VAL A 282 52.46 -14.67 38.64
C VAL A 282 53.13 -14.02 39.83
N ARG A 283 54.44 -13.87 39.72
CA ARG A 283 55.29 -13.11 40.61
C ARG A 283 55.17 -11.62 40.23
N THR A 284 54.43 -10.83 40.99
CA THR A 284 54.53 -9.36 40.94
C THR A 284 55.16 -8.84 42.22
N LYS A 285 56.30 -8.16 42.01
CA LYS A 285 57.11 -7.50 43.03
C LYS A 285 56.28 -6.45 43.77
N HIS A 286 56.33 -6.55 45.08
CA HIS A 286 56.11 -5.49 46.04
C HIS A 286 57.13 -4.35 45.82
N GLU A 287 56.68 -3.10 45.97
CA GLU A 287 57.41 -1.90 46.45
C GLU A 287 56.80 -0.64 45.80
N LEU A 288 55.94 0.08 46.55
CA LEU A 288 55.92 1.55 46.75
C LEU A 288 54.53 2.06 47.17
N GLY A 289 54.47 2.56 48.41
CA GLY A 289 53.73 3.78 48.75
C GLY A 289 52.22 3.70 48.93
N TRP A 290 51.79 3.40 50.16
CA TRP A 290 50.45 3.73 50.63
C TRP A 290 50.21 5.25 50.61
N ARG A 291 49.25 5.72 49.81
CA ARG A 291 48.43 6.88 50.11
C ARG A 291 46.97 6.56 49.81
N GLN A 292 46.16 6.57 50.87
CA GLN A 292 44.71 6.63 50.79
C GLN A 292 44.29 7.88 50.01
N CYS A 293 43.56 7.69 48.91
CA CYS A 293 42.69 8.71 48.32
C CYS A 293 41.28 8.11 48.16
N THR A 294 40.32 8.73 48.83
CA THR A 294 38.87 8.52 48.73
C THR A 294 38.33 8.79 47.32
N PRO A 295 37.14 8.26 46.95
CA PRO A 295 36.68 8.25 45.57
C PRO A 295 36.07 9.61 45.17
N THR A 296 36.60 10.23 44.11
CA THR A 296 35.96 11.37 43.46
C THR A 296 35.71 11.07 41.99
N ARG A 297 34.42 10.99 41.64
CA ARG A 297 33.79 11.52 40.42
C ARG A 297 34.57 11.36 39.10
N ASP A 298 34.26 10.31 38.32
CA ASP A 298 34.09 10.47 36.85
C ASP A 298 33.41 9.25 36.16
N LYS A 299 32.12 9.01 36.44
CA LYS A 299 31.28 8.10 35.62
C LYS A 299 29.94 8.72 35.21
N GLN A 300 29.79 10.04 35.37
CA GLN A 300 28.56 10.77 34.98
C GLN A 300 28.69 11.52 33.64
N THR A 301 29.87 11.55 33.04
CA THR A 301 30.13 12.38 31.84
C THR A 301 29.77 11.63 30.53
N LEU A 302 29.81 10.30 30.52
CA LEU A 302 29.37 9.50 29.35
C LEU A 302 27.84 9.26 29.32
N CYS A 303 27.20 9.14 30.49
CA CYS A 303 25.75 8.97 30.59
C CYS A 303 24.97 10.27 30.28
N ARG A 304 25.58 11.46 30.46
CA ARG A 304 24.97 12.73 30.08
C ARG A 304 24.95 12.95 28.56
N GLY A 305 25.90 12.40 27.81
CA GLY A 305 25.90 12.47 26.34
C GLY A 305 24.79 11.64 25.70
N ALA A 306 24.53 10.44 26.23
CA ALA A 306 23.47 9.56 25.72
C ALA A 306 22.05 10.04 26.11
N PHE A 307 21.90 10.71 27.27
CA PHE A 307 20.61 11.27 27.70
C PHE A 307 20.23 12.54 26.94
N LEU A 308 21.22 13.34 26.50
CA LEU A 308 20.99 14.58 25.73
C LEU A 308 20.59 14.33 24.26
N LEU A 309 20.98 13.19 23.67
CA LEU A 309 20.54 12.79 22.32
C LEU A 309 19.10 12.24 22.30
N LEU A 310 18.64 11.66 23.41
CA LEU A 310 17.27 11.15 23.56
C LEU A 310 16.24 12.25 23.94
N SER A 311 16.68 13.37 24.51
CA SER A 311 15.80 14.51 24.81
C SER A 311 15.52 15.43 23.62
N SER A 312 16.25 15.31 22.51
CA SER A 312 16.04 16.14 21.31
C SER A 312 14.85 15.71 20.45
N PHE A 313 14.23 14.56 20.74
CA PHE A 313 13.07 14.04 20.00
C PHE A 313 11.73 14.25 20.71
N PHE A 314 11.72 14.82 21.92
CA PHE A 314 10.49 15.06 22.69
C PHE A 314 10.45 16.49 23.25
N THR A 315 10.21 17.48 22.39
CA THR A 315 9.70 18.79 22.82
C THR A 315 8.78 19.37 21.76
N ALA A 316 7.46 19.31 22.03
CA ALA A 316 6.49 20.25 21.45
C ALA A 316 6.64 21.62 22.14
N PRO A 317 6.38 22.75 21.46
CA PRO A 317 6.74 24.07 21.97
C PRO A 317 5.71 24.60 22.97
N VAL A 318 6.19 25.22 24.04
CA VAL A 318 5.44 26.13 24.93
C VAL A 318 6.35 27.33 25.21
N ASP A 319 5.94 28.51 24.76
CA ASP A 319 6.64 29.80 24.91
C ASP A 319 6.77 30.27 26.37
N PRO A 320 7.77 31.12 26.67
CA PRO A 320 7.45 32.40 27.34
C PRO A 320 8.44 33.55 26.95
N PRO A 321 8.42 34.73 27.62
CA PRO A 321 7.62 35.92 27.35
C PRO A 321 8.42 37.11 26.77
N THR A 322 7.65 38.16 26.45
CA THR A 322 7.90 39.47 25.84
C THR A 322 9.07 40.34 26.36
N GLU A 323 9.71 41.09 25.46
CA GLU A 323 9.99 42.55 25.61
C GLU A 323 10.29 43.24 24.24
N ASP A 324 9.37 44.13 23.86
CA ASP A 324 9.43 45.44 23.17
C ASP A 324 10.29 45.74 21.90
N ILE A 325 9.60 46.29 20.87
CA ILE A 325 9.73 47.64 20.23
C ILE A 325 9.27 47.61 18.73
N VAL A 326 7.98 47.98 18.46
CA VAL A 326 7.42 49.06 17.57
C VAL A 326 7.90 49.24 16.09
N PRO A 327 7.09 49.73 15.09
CA PRO A 327 5.64 49.71 14.80
C PRO A 327 5.27 49.34 13.31
N VAL A 328 3.96 49.25 12.98
CA VAL A 328 3.21 50.09 11.99
C VAL A 328 1.80 49.48 11.75
N ASN A 329 0.77 50.28 12.06
CA ASN A 329 -0.63 50.38 11.54
C ASN A 329 -1.09 49.35 10.49
N SER A 330 -2.34 48.86 10.42
CA SER A 330 -3.69 49.30 10.80
C SER A 330 -4.63 48.22 10.21
N TYR A 331 -5.68 47.72 10.84
CA TYR A 331 -7.07 48.22 10.74
C TYR A 331 -7.98 47.32 11.61
N LEU A 332 -8.70 47.95 12.56
CA LEU A 332 -10.13 47.80 12.93
C LEU A 332 -10.80 46.41 12.73
N LYS A 333 -11.55 45.78 13.65
CA LYS A 333 -12.40 46.17 14.81
C LYS A 333 -12.94 44.82 15.39
N GLN A 334 -12.76 44.43 16.67
CA GLN A 334 -13.60 44.71 17.87
C GLN A 334 -15.12 44.55 17.62
N ASP A 335 -15.90 43.69 18.30
CA ASP A 335 -16.06 43.46 19.76
C ASP A 335 -16.39 41.97 20.07
N GLY A 336 -15.89 41.28 21.13
CA GLY A 336 -16.23 41.42 22.57
C GLY A 336 -17.60 40.77 22.88
N LEU A 337 -17.82 39.77 23.76
CA LEU A 337 -17.38 39.62 25.16
C LEU A 337 -17.76 38.22 25.73
N LEU A 338 -16.92 37.74 26.65
CA LEU A 338 -17.04 36.63 27.61
C LEU A 338 -18.40 36.47 28.32
N ILE A 339 -18.79 35.23 28.69
CA ILE A 339 -18.99 34.77 30.09
C ILE A 339 -18.80 33.23 30.17
N THR A 340 -17.92 32.80 31.07
CA THR A 340 -17.78 31.42 31.56
C THR A 340 -18.59 31.19 32.85
N SER A 341 -19.08 29.95 33.01
CA SER A 341 -19.26 29.20 34.27
C SER A 341 -20.58 29.26 35.06
N LEU A 342 -21.13 28.05 35.27
CA LEU A 342 -21.97 27.53 36.38
C LEU A 342 -23.46 27.90 36.45
N TYR A 343 -24.36 26.92 36.27
CA TYR A 343 -24.95 26.13 37.37
C TYR A 343 -26.08 25.21 36.85
N ILE A 344 -26.08 23.96 37.28
CA ILE A 344 -27.19 23.00 37.20
C ILE A 344 -28.27 23.44 38.19
N GLN A 345 -29.54 23.61 37.79
CA GLN A 345 -30.71 22.82 38.24
C GLN A 345 -32.07 23.48 37.90
N SER A 346 -32.99 22.61 37.46
CA SER A 346 -34.43 22.61 37.76
C SER A 346 -35.41 23.49 36.96
N LEU A 347 -36.02 22.81 35.97
CA LEU A 347 -37.46 22.67 35.69
C LEU A 347 -38.34 23.90 35.41
N ALA A 348 -39.09 23.71 34.31
CA ALA A 348 -40.46 24.16 34.03
C ALA A 348 -40.66 25.56 33.46
N SER A 349 -40.80 25.62 32.13
CA SER A 349 -41.97 26.26 31.49
C SER A 349 -41.99 26.04 29.96
N THR A 350 -43.07 25.38 29.52
CA THR A 350 -43.89 25.67 28.32
C THR A 350 -43.42 25.37 26.89
N SER A 351 -44.15 24.39 26.30
CA SER A 351 -44.73 24.32 24.95
C SER A 351 -43.83 24.05 23.73
N ILE A 352 -43.82 22.78 23.31
CA ILE A 352 -43.52 22.32 21.94
C ILE A 352 -44.87 22.07 21.23
N PRO A 353 -45.11 22.59 20.01
CA PRO A 353 -46.29 22.21 19.24
C PRO A 353 -46.03 20.91 18.46
N THR A 354 -46.92 19.95 18.63
CA THR A 354 -47.04 18.71 17.84
C THR A 354 -47.72 19.03 16.49
N MET A 355 -47.14 18.59 15.37
CA MET A 355 -47.83 18.55 14.08
C MET A 355 -48.52 17.20 13.86
N GLU A 356 -49.79 17.25 13.47
CA GLU A 356 -50.67 16.13 13.12
C GLU A 356 -50.32 15.52 11.74
N PRO A 357 -50.60 14.22 11.52
CA PRO A 357 -50.59 13.61 10.20
C PRO A 357 -51.97 13.71 9.51
N ILE A 358 -51.97 14.14 8.25
CA ILE A 358 -53.16 14.19 7.38
C ILE A 358 -53.46 12.78 6.84
N SER A 359 -54.73 12.40 6.97
CA SER A 359 -55.37 11.16 6.52
C SER A 359 -55.61 11.09 5.02
N ILE A 360 -55.38 9.94 4.39
CA ILE A 360 -56.00 9.57 3.10
C ILE A 360 -56.77 8.26 3.29
N SER A 361 -58.03 8.29 2.86
CA SER A 361 -59.10 7.33 3.08
C SER A 361 -58.88 5.97 2.41
N THR A 362 -59.10 4.91 3.18
CA THR A 362 -59.25 3.53 2.71
C THR A 362 -60.71 3.26 2.34
N SER A 363 -60.94 2.74 1.13
CA SER A 363 -62.16 1.98 0.82
C SER A 363 -61.82 0.59 0.28
N SER A 364 -62.55 -0.36 0.83
CA SER A 364 -62.39 -1.81 0.84
C SER A 364 -62.91 -2.51 -0.42
N ILE A 365 -62.19 -3.51 -0.95
CA ILE A 365 -62.77 -4.64 -1.70
C ILE A 365 -62.02 -5.95 -1.37
N THR A 366 -62.81 -6.98 -1.07
CA THR A 366 -62.51 -8.34 -0.59
C THR A 366 -61.91 -9.30 -1.65
N PRO A 367 -61.29 -10.44 -1.25
CA PRO A 367 -60.73 -11.42 -2.18
C PRO A 367 -61.70 -12.57 -2.52
N HIS A 368 -61.77 -12.97 -3.80
CA HIS A 368 -62.32 -14.27 -4.26
C HIS A 368 -61.77 -14.64 -5.66
N PRO A 369 -61.88 -15.90 -6.12
CA PRO A 369 -60.76 -16.72 -6.58
C PRO A 369 -60.55 -16.74 -8.11
N ALA A 370 -59.42 -17.32 -8.52
CA ALA A 370 -58.95 -17.47 -9.90
C ALA A 370 -59.97 -18.15 -10.85
N PRO A 371 -59.97 -17.75 -12.13
CA PRO A 371 -60.36 -18.63 -13.22
C PRO A 371 -59.19 -18.90 -14.17
N SER A 372 -59.02 -20.17 -14.48
CA SER A 372 -58.33 -20.68 -15.66
C SER A 372 -58.98 -20.15 -16.94
N GLN A 373 -58.20 -19.61 -17.88
CA GLN A 373 -58.47 -19.78 -19.31
C GLN A 373 -57.23 -19.47 -20.14
N SER A 374 -57.00 -20.39 -21.08
CA SER A 374 -55.92 -20.42 -22.06
C SER A 374 -56.16 -19.49 -23.24
N THR A 375 -55.06 -19.22 -23.95
CA THR A 375 -54.92 -18.73 -25.33
C THR A 375 -55.29 -17.28 -25.63
N SER A 376 -54.28 -16.44 -25.82
CA SER A 376 -53.97 -15.87 -27.14
C SER A 376 -52.69 -15.03 -27.08
N ASN A 377 -51.62 -15.55 -27.67
CA ASN A 377 -50.51 -14.84 -28.33
C ASN A 377 -50.32 -13.36 -27.94
N ILE A 378 -49.68 -13.11 -26.81
CA ILE A 378 -48.82 -11.94 -26.69
C ILE A 378 -47.46 -12.42 -27.15
N VAL A 379 -47.04 -11.92 -28.30
CA VAL A 379 -45.68 -12.04 -28.80
C VAL A 379 -44.74 -11.69 -27.64
N GLN A 380 -44.11 -12.69 -27.04
CA GLN A 380 -42.84 -12.48 -26.36
C GLN A 380 -41.95 -11.90 -27.45
N GLU A 381 -41.72 -10.59 -27.42
CA GLU A 381 -40.50 -10.06 -27.99
C GLU A 381 -39.38 -10.81 -27.28
N THR A 382 -38.91 -11.87 -27.93
CA THR A 382 -37.73 -12.61 -27.53
C THR A 382 -36.63 -11.58 -27.36
N LEU A 383 -36.14 -11.41 -26.13
CA LEU A 383 -34.90 -10.71 -25.86
C LEU A 383 -33.89 -11.18 -26.93
N PRO A 384 -33.23 -10.29 -27.69
CA PRO A 384 -32.13 -10.71 -28.55
C PRO A 384 -31.16 -11.46 -27.66
N ASN A 385 -30.91 -12.74 -27.98
CA ASN A 385 -30.27 -13.71 -27.09
C ASN A 385 -29.01 -13.09 -26.47
N PRO A 386 -29.06 -12.60 -25.22
CA PRO A 386 -27.97 -11.82 -24.71
C PRO A 386 -26.84 -12.81 -24.47
N HIS A 387 -25.75 -12.67 -25.21
CA HIS A 387 -24.52 -13.37 -24.87
C HIS A 387 -24.17 -12.89 -23.45
N LEU A 388 -24.38 -13.74 -22.43
CA LEU A 388 -24.14 -13.41 -21.03
C LEU A 388 -23.07 -14.34 -20.49
N ASP A 389 -22.15 -13.79 -19.70
CA ASP A 389 -21.16 -14.58 -18.96
C ASP A 389 -21.62 -14.75 -17.50
N PRO A 390 -21.86 -15.99 -17.02
CA PRO A 390 -22.26 -16.25 -15.63
C PRO A 390 -21.19 -15.85 -14.60
N ASN A 391 -19.95 -15.59 -15.00
CA ASN A 391 -18.89 -15.10 -14.11
C ASN A 391 -18.83 -13.56 -14.06
N CYS A 392 -19.50 -12.86 -14.99
CA CYS A 392 -19.47 -11.42 -15.06
C CYS A 392 -20.45 -10.78 -14.06
N VAL A 393 -19.94 -9.85 -13.23
CA VAL A 393 -20.74 -9.13 -12.24
C VAL A 393 -21.87 -8.29 -12.86
N PHE A 394 -21.64 -7.70 -14.04
CA PHE A 394 -22.65 -6.91 -14.74
C PHE A 394 -23.71 -7.80 -15.42
N CYS A 395 -23.32 -8.96 -15.94
CA CYS A 395 -24.30 -9.96 -16.40
C CYS A 395 -25.23 -10.40 -15.26
N LYS A 396 -24.69 -10.62 -14.05
CA LYS A 396 -25.51 -10.93 -12.87
C LYS A 396 -26.43 -9.79 -12.44
N ILE A 397 -26.04 -8.54 -12.66
CA ILE A 397 -26.94 -7.39 -12.45
C ILE A 397 -28.05 -7.37 -13.51
N ILE A 398 -27.72 -7.68 -14.77
CA ILE A 398 -28.70 -7.78 -15.86
C ILE A 398 -29.72 -8.89 -15.58
N THR A 399 -29.29 -10.06 -15.12
CA THR A 399 -30.17 -11.19 -14.77
C THR A 399 -30.94 -11.00 -13.46
N GLY A 400 -30.54 -10.02 -12.63
CA GLY A 400 -31.14 -9.76 -11.32
C GLY A 400 -30.62 -10.64 -10.18
N GLU A 401 -29.58 -11.45 -10.41
CA GLU A 401 -28.89 -12.21 -9.38
C GLU A 401 -28.17 -11.30 -8.37
N LEU A 402 -27.65 -10.16 -8.83
CA LEU A 402 -27.06 -9.13 -7.98
C LEU A 402 -27.94 -7.87 -7.96
N PRO A 403 -28.16 -7.27 -6.77
CA PRO A 403 -28.97 -6.06 -6.67
C PRO A 403 -28.22 -4.84 -7.21
N SER A 404 -28.96 -3.92 -7.84
CA SER A 404 -28.45 -2.63 -8.28
C SER A 404 -29.52 -1.53 -8.14
N PHE A 405 -29.08 -0.28 -8.02
CA PHE A 405 -29.97 0.88 -8.06
C PHE A 405 -30.15 1.30 -9.52
N LYS A 406 -31.11 0.66 -10.20
CA LYS A 406 -31.43 0.95 -11.60
C LYS A 406 -31.96 2.38 -11.76
N VAL A 407 -31.46 3.07 -12.77
CA VAL A 407 -31.83 4.45 -13.12
C VAL A 407 -32.67 4.47 -14.40
N TYR A 408 -32.26 3.69 -15.41
CA TYR A 408 -32.93 3.61 -16.70
C TYR A 408 -32.68 2.25 -17.33
N GLU A 409 -33.62 1.72 -18.11
CA GLU A 409 -33.50 0.41 -18.74
C GLU A 409 -34.21 0.42 -20.10
N THR A 410 -33.59 -0.17 -21.10
CA THR A 410 -34.15 -0.36 -22.45
C THR A 410 -34.10 -1.84 -22.84
N LYS A 411 -34.49 -2.15 -24.08
CA LYS A 411 -34.33 -3.48 -24.65
C LYS A 411 -32.86 -3.90 -24.71
N TYR A 412 -31.96 -2.97 -25.01
CA TYR A 412 -30.54 -3.25 -25.27
C TYR A 412 -29.61 -2.89 -24.12
N SER A 413 -29.99 -1.98 -23.23
CA SER A 413 -29.06 -1.41 -22.24
C SER A 413 -29.68 -1.30 -20.85
N LEU A 414 -28.81 -1.19 -19.84
CA LEU A 414 -29.17 -0.97 -18.45
C LEU A 414 -28.29 0.13 -17.85
N ALA A 415 -28.90 1.09 -17.18
CA ALA A 415 -28.22 2.15 -16.42
C ALA A 415 -28.49 1.99 -14.91
N PHE A 416 -27.45 2.07 -14.09
CA PHE A 416 -27.54 1.93 -12.64
C PHE A 416 -26.40 2.67 -11.92
N LEU A 417 -26.59 3.01 -10.64
CA LEU A 417 -25.59 3.74 -9.87
C LEU A 417 -24.32 2.91 -9.62
N ALA A 418 -23.16 3.55 -9.83
CA ALA A 418 -21.85 2.96 -9.59
C ALA A 418 -21.60 2.68 -8.10
N ARG A 419 -20.84 1.62 -7.81
CA ARG A 419 -20.39 1.29 -6.46
C ARG A 419 -18.92 0.83 -6.44
N PRO A 420 -18.02 1.54 -5.75
CA PRO A 420 -18.22 2.87 -5.13
C PRO A 420 -18.40 3.98 -6.17
N PRO A 421 -19.16 5.05 -5.88
CA PRO A 421 -19.25 6.23 -6.75
C PRO A 421 -18.06 7.18 -6.54
N VAL A 422 -17.65 7.91 -7.59
CA VAL A 422 -16.61 8.96 -7.51
C VAL A 422 -17.22 10.37 -7.33
N SER A 423 -18.50 10.52 -7.66
CA SER A 423 -19.35 11.68 -7.35
C SER A 423 -20.79 11.24 -7.13
N HIS A 424 -21.59 12.08 -6.48
CA HIS A 424 -23.03 11.83 -6.36
C HIS A 424 -23.67 11.77 -7.76
N GLY A 425 -24.53 10.77 -8.00
CA GLY A 425 -25.13 10.53 -9.32
C GLY A 425 -24.23 9.78 -10.31
N HIS A 426 -23.01 9.38 -9.92
CA HIS A 426 -22.16 8.54 -10.77
C HIS A 426 -22.90 7.26 -11.21
N THR A 427 -23.18 7.18 -12.50
CA THR A 427 -24.02 6.14 -13.10
C THR A 427 -23.23 5.37 -14.16
N LEU A 428 -23.40 4.06 -14.20
CA LEU A 428 -22.88 3.18 -15.24
C LEU A 428 -24.00 2.85 -16.22
N ILE A 429 -23.69 2.86 -17.52
CA ILE A 429 -24.58 2.43 -18.60
C ILE A 429 -23.89 1.26 -19.30
N ILE A 430 -24.55 0.10 -19.33
CA ILE A 430 -24.01 -1.13 -19.88
C ILE A 430 -24.92 -1.68 -20.98
N PRO A 431 -24.37 -2.31 -22.04
CA PRO A 431 -25.15 -3.12 -22.94
C PRO A 431 -25.56 -4.42 -22.23
N LYS A 432 -26.73 -4.95 -22.56
CA LYS A 432 -27.21 -6.26 -22.12
C LYS A 432 -26.53 -7.42 -22.87
N HIS A 433 -25.72 -7.10 -23.87
CA HIS A 433 -24.78 -8.03 -24.51
C HIS A 433 -23.43 -7.98 -23.80
N HIS A 434 -22.91 -9.13 -23.38
CA HIS A 434 -21.59 -9.24 -22.79
C HIS A 434 -20.51 -9.15 -23.88
N SER A 435 -19.73 -8.08 -23.77
CA SER A 435 -18.48 -7.88 -24.51
C SER A 435 -17.49 -7.21 -23.57
N ARG A 436 -16.23 -7.61 -23.62
CA ARG A 436 -15.17 -7.13 -22.74
C ARG A 436 -14.76 -5.72 -23.14
N THR A 437 -14.51 -5.46 -24.41
CA THR A 437 -14.15 -4.13 -24.94
C THR A 437 -15.11 -3.70 -26.05
N LEU A 438 -15.05 -2.42 -26.44
CA LEU A 438 -15.85 -1.88 -27.54
C LEU A 438 -15.54 -2.54 -28.89
N THR A 439 -14.31 -3.01 -29.08
CA THR A 439 -13.82 -3.60 -30.32
C THR A 439 -14.02 -5.11 -30.40
N ASP A 440 -14.63 -5.73 -29.39
CA ASP A 440 -14.92 -7.16 -29.44
C ASP A 440 -15.88 -7.44 -30.59
N PRO A 441 -15.55 -8.39 -31.50
CA PRO A 441 -16.34 -8.66 -32.71
C PRO A 441 -17.75 -9.18 -32.40
N GLY A 442 -17.98 -9.60 -31.16
CA GLY A 442 -19.30 -10.05 -30.69
C GLY A 442 -20.23 -8.90 -30.31
N LEU A 443 -19.77 -7.65 -30.12
CA LEU A 443 -20.62 -6.54 -29.71
C LEU A 443 -21.40 -5.94 -30.90
N PRO A 444 -22.74 -6.08 -30.97
CA PRO A 444 -23.48 -5.54 -32.11
C PRO A 444 -23.70 -4.02 -31.98
N ASP A 445 -23.58 -3.29 -33.09
CA ASP A 445 -23.69 -1.82 -33.14
C ASP A 445 -25.02 -1.27 -32.59
N GLU A 446 -26.11 -2.03 -32.70
CA GLU A 446 -27.42 -1.65 -32.15
C GLU A 446 -27.41 -1.43 -30.64
N TYR A 447 -26.53 -2.15 -29.90
CA TYR A 447 -26.34 -1.92 -28.47
C TYR A 447 -25.63 -0.59 -28.22
N LEU A 448 -24.63 -0.24 -29.03
CA LEU A 448 -23.91 1.02 -28.91
C LEU A 448 -24.78 2.22 -29.33
N ALA A 449 -25.59 2.06 -30.38
CA ALA A 449 -26.54 3.05 -30.84
C ALA A 449 -27.61 3.39 -29.77
N ASP A 450 -28.01 2.40 -28.96
CA ASP A 450 -28.94 2.59 -27.85
C ASP A 450 -28.31 3.32 -26.64
N ILE A 451 -27.01 3.12 -26.38
CA ILE A 451 -26.29 3.75 -25.24
C ILE A 451 -26.20 5.28 -25.40
N GLY A 452 -25.93 5.78 -26.61
CA GLY A 452 -25.75 7.22 -26.89
C GLY A 452 -26.87 8.10 -26.31
N PRO A 453 -28.14 7.88 -26.69
CA PRO A 453 -29.28 8.60 -26.13
C PRO A 453 -29.46 8.43 -24.61
N ILE A 454 -29.06 7.29 -24.04
CA ILE A 454 -29.16 7.03 -22.59
C ILE A 454 -28.15 7.89 -21.83
N MET A 455 -26.92 8.05 -22.33
CA MET A 455 -25.92 8.93 -21.72
C MET A 455 -26.47 10.35 -21.53
N LYS A 456 -27.12 10.90 -22.56
CA LYS A 456 -27.80 12.20 -22.50
C LYS A 456 -28.91 12.24 -21.44
N LYS A 457 -29.78 11.22 -21.40
CA LYS A 457 -30.88 11.15 -20.42
C LYS A 457 -30.36 11.11 -18.99
N VAL A 458 -29.35 10.27 -18.73
CA VAL A 458 -28.73 10.13 -17.40
C VAL A 458 -28.03 11.41 -16.97
N ALA A 459 -27.30 12.08 -17.87
CA ALA A 459 -26.68 13.37 -17.58
C ALA A 459 -27.72 14.43 -17.18
N VAL A 460 -28.86 14.51 -17.90
CA VAL A 460 -29.97 15.40 -17.55
C VAL A 460 -30.60 15.03 -16.20
N MET A 461 -30.79 13.73 -15.91
CA MET A 461 -31.35 13.26 -14.65
C MET A 461 -30.47 13.59 -13.44
N ASN A 462 -29.15 13.67 -13.62
CA ASN A 462 -28.22 14.03 -12.55
C ASN A 462 -28.32 15.50 -12.15
N GLY A 463 -28.80 16.39 -13.04
CA GLY A 463 -29.06 17.79 -12.74
C GLY A 463 -27.82 18.70 -12.69
N GLU A 464 -26.62 18.17 -12.92
CA GLU A 464 -25.38 18.94 -12.98
C GLU A 464 -25.06 19.39 -14.42
N ASN A 465 -24.62 20.64 -14.56
CA ASN A 465 -24.25 21.20 -15.88
C ASN A 465 -22.91 20.64 -16.40
N ALA A 466 -22.00 20.30 -15.49
CA ALA A 466 -20.71 19.73 -15.81
C ALA A 466 -20.70 18.23 -15.47
N TYR A 467 -20.18 17.43 -16.39
CA TYR A 467 -20.06 15.98 -16.24
C TYR A 467 -19.01 15.42 -17.19
N ASN A 468 -18.47 14.25 -16.87
CA ASN A 468 -17.61 13.46 -17.75
C ASN A 468 -18.35 12.22 -18.24
N ILE A 469 -18.07 11.84 -19.49
CA ILE A 469 -18.42 10.53 -20.03
C ILE A 469 -17.11 9.79 -20.26
N ILE A 470 -16.99 8.59 -19.70
CA ILE A 470 -15.76 7.80 -19.73
C ILE A 470 -16.11 6.37 -20.09
N GLN A 471 -15.34 5.76 -20.98
CA GLN A 471 -15.41 4.33 -21.24
C GLN A 471 -13.98 3.82 -21.44
N ASN A 472 -13.66 2.74 -20.72
CA ASN A 472 -12.31 2.21 -20.61
C ASN A 472 -12.22 0.85 -21.31
N ASN A 473 -11.23 0.67 -22.20
CA ASN A 473 -10.95 -0.62 -22.87
C ASN A 473 -9.55 -1.11 -22.49
N GLY A 474 -9.47 -2.23 -21.76
CA GLY A 474 -8.22 -2.81 -21.29
C GLY A 474 -7.80 -2.35 -19.89
N ARG A 475 -6.96 -3.16 -19.24
CA ARG A 475 -6.54 -2.93 -17.84
C ARG A 475 -5.69 -1.67 -17.68
N THR A 476 -4.82 -1.38 -18.64
CA THR A 476 -3.97 -0.19 -18.67
C THR A 476 -4.78 1.10 -18.79
N ALA A 477 -5.88 1.06 -19.55
CA ALA A 477 -6.88 2.13 -19.62
C ALA A 477 -7.84 2.14 -18.42
N TRP A 478 -7.49 1.52 -17.28
CA TRP A 478 -8.29 1.49 -16.05
C TRP A 478 -9.65 0.78 -16.15
N GLN A 479 -9.79 -0.21 -17.03
CA GLN A 479 -10.99 -1.05 -17.04
C GLN A 479 -10.96 -2.09 -15.91
N SER A 480 -11.85 -1.98 -14.92
CA SER A 480 -11.90 -2.91 -13.78
C SER A 480 -12.81 -4.13 -13.99
N VAL A 481 -13.88 -3.99 -14.76
CA VAL A 481 -14.84 -5.07 -15.09
C VAL A 481 -14.81 -5.35 -16.58
N ASP A 482 -14.62 -6.62 -16.96
CA ASP A 482 -14.59 -7.09 -18.36
C ASP A 482 -15.99 -7.17 -18.98
N HIS A 483 -16.72 -6.07 -18.94
CA HIS A 483 -18.01 -5.89 -19.60
C HIS A 483 -18.14 -4.41 -19.92
N VAL A 484 -18.37 -4.03 -21.18
CA VAL A 484 -18.44 -2.64 -21.63
C VAL A 484 -19.35 -1.79 -20.72
N HIS A 485 -18.84 -0.68 -20.21
CA HIS A 485 -19.60 0.21 -19.35
C HIS A 485 -19.17 1.66 -19.57
N PHE A 486 -20.15 2.51 -19.78
CA PHE A 486 -19.97 3.96 -19.88
C PHE A 486 -20.27 4.58 -18.53
N HIS A 487 -19.32 5.33 -18.00
CA HIS A 487 -19.49 6.15 -16.82
C HIS A 487 -20.11 7.48 -17.22
N VAL A 488 -21.16 7.90 -16.53
CA VAL A 488 -21.63 9.28 -16.50
C VAL A 488 -21.33 9.82 -15.11
N VAL A 489 -20.34 10.70 -15.02
CA VAL A 489 -19.79 11.21 -13.76
C VAL A 489 -20.15 12.69 -13.62
N PRO A 490 -21.12 13.06 -12.77
CA PRO A 490 -21.42 14.46 -12.49
C PRO A 490 -20.23 15.18 -11.85
N LYS A 491 -20.04 16.45 -12.20
CA LYS A 491 -18.99 17.32 -11.69
C LYS A 491 -19.64 18.57 -11.05
N PRO A 492 -20.07 18.49 -9.78
CA PRO A 492 -20.74 19.59 -9.12
C PRO A 492 -19.80 20.78 -8.92
N GLU A 493 -20.23 21.98 -9.28
CA GLU A 493 -19.47 23.21 -9.06
C GLU A 493 -19.28 23.52 -7.56
N SER A 494 -20.25 23.10 -6.73
CA SER A 494 -20.19 23.26 -5.26
C SER A 494 -19.09 22.41 -4.61
N GLU A 495 -18.64 21.33 -5.25
CA GLU A 495 -17.65 20.39 -4.74
C GLU A 495 -16.64 20.02 -5.84
N PRO A 496 -15.75 20.95 -6.25
CA PRO A 496 -14.88 20.78 -7.42
C PRO A 496 -13.86 19.64 -7.27
N THR A 497 -13.64 19.14 -6.05
CA THR A 497 -12.76 18.00 -5.76
C THR A 497 -13.45 16.64 -5.94
N ARG A 498 -14.77 16.59 -6.14
CA ARG A 498 -15.51 15.34 -6.44
C ARG A 498 -15.63 15.08 -7.93
N GLY A 499 -15.84 13.81 -8.32
CA GLY A 499 -15.87 13.39 -9.72
C GLY A 499 -14.48 13.15 -10.29
N LEU A 500 -14.35 13.10 -11.62
CA LEU A 500 -13.03 13.05 -12.23
C LEU A 500 -12.33 14.40 -12.05
N VAL A 501 -11.14 14.40 -11.46
CA VAL A 501 -10.32 15.60 -11.29
C VAL A 501 -9.24 15.54 -12.37
N LEU A 502 -9.30 16.48 -13.32
CA LEU A 502 -8.32 16.61 -14.38
C LEU A 502 -7.44 17.84 -14.10
N SER A 503 -6.13 17.65 -14.06
CA SER A 503 -5.11 18.69 -14.01
C SER A 503 -4.28 18.70 -15.30
N ARG A 504 -3.35 19.65 -15.45
CA ARG A 504 -2.36 19.59 -16.53
C ARG A 504 -1.45 18.38 -16.41
N GLU A 505 -1.16 17.91 -15.20
CA GLU A 505 -0.36 16.70 -15.00
C GLU A 505 -1.15 15.44 -15.40
N SER A 506 -2.43 15.36 -15.05
CA SER A 506 -3.28 14.22 -15.43
C SER A 506 -3.79 14.28 -16.88
N TRP A 507 -3.43 15.33 -17.63
CA TRP A 507 -3.70 15.49 -19.06
C TRP A 507 -2.41 15.85 -19.80
N PRO A 508 -1.45 14.90 -19.91
CA PRO A 508 -0.12 15.14 -20.44
C PRO A 508 -0.15 15.30 -21.97
N SER A 509 -0.57 16.45 -22.45
CA SER A 509 -0.50 16.79 -23.88
C SER A 509 0.95 16.97 -24.31
N PHE A 510 1.34 16.37 -25.43
CA PHE A 510 2.63 16.62 -26.08
C PHE A 510 2.44 17.41 -27.38
N GLU A 511 3.50 18.09 -27.84
CA GLU A 511 3.49 18.77 -29.13
C GLU A 511 3.87 17.77 -30.23
N ALA A 512 2.98 17.60 -31.21
CA ALA A 512 3.23 16.85 -32.45
C ALA A 512 3.29 17.84 -33.62
N ASN A 513 4.21 17.62 -34.57
CA ASN A 513 4.27 18.44 -35.77
C ASN A 513 3.28 17.96 -36.85
N ASP A 514 3.05 18.79 -37.88
CA ASP A 514 2.06 18.51 -38.93
C ASP A 514 2.39 17.23 -39.71
N ALA A 515 3.67 16.90 -39.89
CA ALA A 515 4.08 15.67 -40.57
C ALA A 515 3.82 14.42 -39.72
N GLU A 516 4.01 14.48 -38.39
CA GLU A 516 3.66 13.40 -37.46
C GLU A 516 2.14 13.17 -37.45
N CYS A 517 1.36 14.25 -37.35
CA CYS A 517 -0.10 14.19 -37.42
C CYS A 517 -0.60 13.60 -38.75
N ALA A 518 0.02 14.01 -39.87
CA ALA A 518 -0.31 13.49 -41.20
C ALA A 518 0.01 12.00 -41.32
N HIS A 519 1.18 11.58 -40.83
CA HIS A 519 1.58 10.18 -40.79
C HIS A 519 0.59 9.32 -40.00
N ASP A 520 0.17 9.77 -38.81
CA ASP A 520 -0.80 9.05 -37.99
C ASP A 520 -2.18 8.98 -38.67
N ALA A 521 -2.63 10.07 -39.31
CA ALA A 521 -3.87 10.10 -40.05
C ALA A 521 -3.86 9.14 -41.25
N GLU A 522 -2.77 9.09 -42.03
CA GLU A 522 -2.62 8.15 -43.14
C GLU A 522 -2.57 6.70 -42.65
N HIS A 523 -1.84 6.46 -41.55
CA HIS A 523 -1.78 5.16 -40.91
C HIS A 523 -3.17 4.67 -40.50
N MET A 524 -3.95 5.51 -39.83
CA MET A 524 -5.34 5.20 -39.44
C MET A 524 -6.26 4.97 -40.65
N LYS A 525 -6.14 5.77 -41.71
CA LYS A 525 -6.91 5.58 -42.96
C LYS A 525 -6.58 4.24 -43.62
N ARG A 526 -5.31 3.85 -43.63
CA ARG A 526 -4.87 2.55 -44.16
C ARG A 526 -5.48 1.39 -43.39
N ILE A 527 -5.37 1.41 -42.05
CA ILE A 527 -5.99 0.38 -41.20
C ILE A 527 -7.52 0.37 -41.36
N GLY A 528 -8.15 1.55 -41.49
CA GLY A 528 -9.58 1.66 -41.75
C GLY A 528 -10.00 0.96 -43.05
N ARG A 529 -9.27 1.17 -44.15
CA ARG A 529 -9.49 0.46 -45.42
C ARG A 529 -9.31 -1.04 -45.29
N ASP A 530 -8.27 -1.49 -44.57
CA ASP A 530 -8.01 -2.91 -44.32
C ASP A 530 -9.14 -3.57 -43.51
N ASN A 531 -9.91 -2.79 -42.74
CA ASN A 531 -11.08 -3.22 -41.97
C ASN A 531 -12.42 -2.88 -42.66
N GLU A 532 -12.40 -2.50 -43.95
CA GLU A 532 -13.58 -2.18 -44.76
C GLU A 532 -14.44 -1.04 -44.20
N PHE A 533 -13.83 -0.11 -43.44
CA PHE A 533 -14.53 1.10 -43.00
C PHE A 533 -14.69 2.09 -44.17
N PRO A 534 -15.78 2.88 -44.21
CA PRO A 534 -16.02 3.82 -45.31
C PRO A 534 -14.87 4.81 -45.48
N ASP A 535 -14.41 5.00 -46.72
CA ASP A 535 -13.38 5.99 -47.02
C ASP A 535 -13.87 7.41 -46.71
N LEU A 536 -13.00 8.19 -46.08
CA LEU A 536 -13.18 9.63 -45.96
C LEU A 536 -12.87 10.27 -47.32
N PRO A 537 -13.57 11.36 -47.71
CA PRO A 537 -13.15 12.13 -48.87
C PRO A 537 -11.71 12.62 -48.69
N ASP A 538 -10.94 12.62 -49.78
CA ASP A 538 -9.55 13.09 -49.79
C ASP A 538 -9.48 14.49 -49.19
N GLN A 539 -8.69 14.64 -48.12
CA GLN A 539 -8.36 15.93 -47.55
C GLN A 539 -7.13 16.46 -48.26
N ASP A 540 -7.19 17.70 -48.73
CA ASP A 540 -6.05 18.41 -49.28
C ASP A 540 -5.06 18.70 -48.13
N LEU A 541 -4.06 17.83 -47.98
CA LEU A 541 -3.04 17.94 -46.92
C LEU A 541 -1.98 19.01 -47.26
N ASP A 542 -1.91 19.47 -48.52
CA ASP A 542 -0.99 20.53 -48.96
C ASP A 542 -1.26 21.86 -48.22
N GLN A 543 -2.48 22.06 -47.70
CA GLN A 543 -2.82 23.23 -46.88
C GLN A 543 -2.06 23.28 -45.54
N TYR A 544 -1.51 22.15 -45.10
CA TYR A 544 -0.70 22.01 -43.89
C TYR A 544 0.82 21.97 -44.19
N GLY A 545 1.22 22.15 -45.45
CA GLY A 545 2.64 22.20 -45.85
C GLY A 545 3.40 20.86 -45.74
N VAL A 546 2.67 19.74 -45.80
CA VAL A 546 3.21 18.36 -45.75
C VAL A 546 3.57 17.85 -47.14
#